data_AF-Q97GK0-F1
#
_entry.id   AF-Q97GK0-F1
#
_cell.length_a   1.000
_cell.length_b   1.000
_cell.length_c   1.000
_cell.angle_alpha   90.00
_cell.angle_beta   90.00
_cell.angle_gamma   90.00
#
_symmetry.space_group_name_H-M   'P 1'
#
loop_
_entity.id
_entity.type
_entity.pdbx_description
1 polymer ?
#
loop_
_entity_poly.entity_id
_entity_poly.type
_entity_poly.pdbx_seq_one_letter_code
_entity_poly.pdbx_strand_id
1 'polypeptide(L)'
;MENENDSKVGAGIITISVLHFIGAAFTLIGSLILLGAKDNINNILAQSGQSASTVTNASIAISLVLVIVLVIGIILILNKKALGVYLYFLSEIVSIIYNIVHSGFSFMMVLSLILPILMAVFIYQKKSLYGFGNKSAS
;
A
#
# COMPACT_ATOMS: atom_id res chain seq x y z
N MET A 1 29.68 16.62 24.20
CA MET A 1 29.48 16.00 22.88
C MET A 1 28.44 14.91 23.06
N GLU A 2 27.17 15.27 22.92
CA GLU A 2 26.04 14.39 23.17
C GLU A 2 25.76 13.64 21.87
N ASN A 3 25.83 12.30 21.92
CA ASN A 3 25.71 11.43 20.74
C ASN A 3 24.28 11.48 20.20
N GLU A 4 23.98 12.46 19.36
CA GLU A 4 22.88 12.46 18.39
C GLU A 4 23.13 11.34 17.37
N ASN A 5 22.90 10.09 17.78
CA ASN A 5 22.69 9.00 16.83
C ASN A 5 21.31 9.24 16.21
N ASP A 6 21.28 10.15 15.23
CA ASP A 6 20.16 10.39 14.34
C ASP A 6 19.88 9.08 13.60
N SER A 7 19.06 8.27 14.25
CA SER A 7 18.91 6.87 13.94
C SER A 7 18.13 6.78 12.63
N LYS A 8 18.86 6.43 11.57
CA LYS A 8 18.35 6.43 10.19
C LYS A 8 17.24 5.37 10.03
N VAL A 9 16.24 5.69 9.21
CA VAL A 9 15.06 4.86 8.87
C VAL A 9 15.44 3.45 8.40
N GLY A 10 16.67 3.27 7.89
CA GLY A 10 17.20 1.97 7.48
C GLY A 10 16.94 1.73 5.99
N ALA A 11 17.94 1.21 5.28
CA ALA A 11 17.89 1.05 3.83
C ALA A 11 16.72 0.16 3.37
N GLY A 12 16.40 -0.91 4.12
CA GLY A 12 15.29 -1.80 3.79
C GLY A 12 13.92 -1.11 3.76
N ILE A 13 13.62 -0.25 4.75
CA ILE A 13 12.38 0.53 4.78
C ILE A 13 12.33 1.49 3.59
N ILE A 14 13.46 2.13 3.27
CA ILE A 14 13.56 3.04 2.12
C ILE A 14 13.32 2.29 0.81
N THR A 15 13.96 1.14 0.60
CA THR A 15 13.80 0.33 -0.61
C THR A 15 12.34 -0.09 -0.82
N ILE A 16 11.68 -0.60 0.22
CA ILE A 16 10.26 -1.00 0.13
C ILE A 16 9.38 0.22 -0.15
N SER A 17 9.66 1.35 0.49
CA SER A 17 8.93 2.61 0.26
C SER A 17 9.04 3.06 -1.20
N VAL A 18 10.24 2.99 -1.79
CA VAL A 18 10.47 3.30 -3.21
C VAL A 18 9.70 2.36 -4.12
N LEU A 19 9.68 1.04 -3.84
CA LEU A 19 8.90 0.08 -4.61
C LEU A 19 7.40 0.41 -4.57
N HIS A 20 6.87 0.77 -3.40
CA HIS A 20 5.47 1.21 -3.30
C HIS A 20 5.21 2.53 -4.04
N PHE A 21 6.13 3.49 -4.03
CA PHE A 21 5.95 4.72 -4.81
C PHE A 21 5.92 4.45 -6.32
N ILE A 22 6.78 3.55 -6.80
CA ILE A 22 6.75 3.10 -8.20
C ILE A 22 5.41 2.43 -8.51
N GLY A 23 4.97 1.50 -7.64
CA GLY A 23 3.66 0.84 -7.78
C GLY A 23 2.50 1.84 -7.80
N ALA A 24 2.50 2.81 -6.88
CA ALA A 24 1.49 3.85 -6.80
C ALA A 24 1.46 4.72 -8.07
N ALA A 25 2.62 5.06 -8.64
CA ALA A 25 2.69 5.79 -9.91
C ALA A 25 2.04 4.98 -11.05
N PHE A 26 2.32 3.68 -11.16
CA PHE A 26 1.67 2.81 -12.13
C PHE A 26 0.15 2.73 -11.91
N THR A 27 -0.30 2.60 -10.66
CA THR A 27 -1.74 2.55 -10.35
C THR A 27 -2.44 3.86 -10.70
N LEU A 28 -1.80 5.02 -10.44
CA LEU A 28 -2.35 6.33 -10.80
C LEU A 28 -2.49 6.48 -12.32
N ILE A 29 -1.43 6.18 -13.08
CA ILE A 29 -1.46 6.24 -14.55
C ILE A 29 -2.50 5.25 -15.10
N GLY A 30 -2.51 4.01 -14.60
CA GLY A 30 -3.48 2.99 -15.00
C GLY A 30 -4.93 3.42 -14.71
N SER A 31 -5.18 4.08 -13.58
CA SER A 31 -6.51 4.59 -13.22
C SER A 31 -6.98 5.71 -14.17
N LEU A 32 -6.08 6.59 -14.61
CA LEU A 32 -6.39 7.62 -15.61
C LEU A 32 -6.76 7.00 -16.96
N ILE A 33 -6.01 5.98 -17.40
CA ILE A 33 -6.31 5.23 -18.62
C ILE A 33 -7.67 4.53 -18.49
N LEU A 34 -7.93 3.87 -17.36
CA LEU A 34 -9.20 3.20 -17.07
C LEU A 34 -10.38 4.17 -17.10
N LEU A 35 -10.23 5.39 -16.61
CA LEU A 35 -11.29 6.41 -16.67
C LEU A 35 -11.62 6.80 -18.12
N GLY A 36 -10.60 7.03 -18.96
CA GLY A 36 -10.79 7.43 -20.35
C GLY A 36 -11.23 6.30 -21.29
N ALA A 37 -10.84 5.06 -20.99
CA ALA A 37 -11.12 3.89 -21.83
C ALA A 37 -12.23 2.97 -21.27
N LYS A 38 -12.87 3.35 -20.15
CA LYS A 38 -13.82 2.52 -19.40
C LYS A 38 -14.89 1.88 -20.28
N ASP A 39 -15.54 2.69 -21.11
CA ASP A 39 -16.68 2.25 -21.91
C ASP A 39 -16.26 1.25 -22.99
N ASN A 40 -15.09 1.49 -23.61
CA ASN A 40 -14.50 0.54 -24.56
C ASN A 40 -14.12 -0.79 -23.88
N ILE A 41 -13.50 -0.71 -22.69
CA ILE A 41 -13.13 -1.90 -21.90
C ILE A 41 -14.39 -2.70 -21.52
N ASN A 42 -15.43 -2.03 -21.04
CA ASN A 42 -16.68 -2.67 -20.66
C ASN A 42 -17.39 -3.31 -21.86
N ASN A 43 -17.35 -2.68 -23.04
CA ASN A 43 -17.88 -3.27 -24.27
C ASN A 43 -17.13 -4.55 -24.68
N ILE A 44 -15.81 -4.56 -24.56
CA ILE A 44 -14.98 -5.75 -24.82
C ILE A 44 -15.28 -6.87 -23.80
N LEU A 45 -15.43 -6.51 -22.52
CA LEU A 45 -15.78 -7.46 -21.46
C LEU A 45 -17.18 -8.07 -21.68
N ALA A 46 -18.15 -7.26 -22.09
CA ALA A 46 -19.49 -7.73 -22.43
C ALA A 46 -19.47 -8.69 -23.64
N GLN A 47 -18.70 -8.36 -24.69
CA GLN A 47 -18.55 -9.21 -25.88
C GLN A 47 -17.84 -10.55 -25.59
N SER A 48 -16.97 -10.58 -24.59
CA SER A 48 -16.28 -11.80 -24.13
C SER A 48 -17.07 -12.63 -23.10
N GLY A 49 -18.32 -12.27 -22.83
CA GLY A 49 -19.19 -12.97 -21.88
C GLY A 49 -18.89 -12.67 -20.41
N GLN A 50 -18.02 -11.71 -20.12
CA GLN A 50 -17.62 -11.31 -18.76
C GLN A 50 -18.38 -10.07 -18.26
N SER A 51 -19.67 -9.98 -18.56
CA SER A 51 -20.52 -8.82 -18.20
C SER A 51 -20.58 -8.54 -16.69
N ALA A 52 -20.23 -9.51 -15.84
CA ALA A 52 -20.15 -9.35 -14.38
C ALA A 52 -18.91 -8.56 -13.92
N SER A 53 -17.84 -8.48 -14.73
CA SER A 53 -16.56 -7.84 -14.38
C SER A 53 -16.50 -6.37 -14.81
N THR A 54 -17.63 -5.67 -14.75
CA THR A 54 -17.74 -4.29 -15.24
C THR A 54 -16.87 -3.35 -14.42
N VAL A 55 -16.01 -2.58 -15.10
CA VAL A 55 -15.23 -1.50 -14.47
C VAL A 55 -16.18 -0.36 -14.14
N THR A 56 -16.28 -0.01 -12.85
CA THR A 56 -17.16 1.05 -12.36
C THR A 56 -16.35 2.27 -11.90
N ASN A 57 -16.97 3.45 -11.92
CA ASN A 57 -16.33 4.65 -11.38
C ASN A 57 -16.05 4.51 -9.87
N ALA A 58 -16.90 3.75 -9.15
CA ALA A 58 -16.72 3.48 -7.73
C ALA A 58 -15.47 2.62 -7.47
N SER A 59 -15.23 1.56 -8.25
CA SER A 59 -14.04 0.71 -8.06
C SER A 59 -12.74 1.47 -8.35
N ILE A 60 -12.74 2.36 -9.35
CA ILE A 60 -11.62 3.25 -9.64
C ILE A 60 -11.40 4.23 -8.48
N ALA A 61 -12.46 4.88 -8.00
CA ALA A 61 -12.37 5.84 -6.90
C ALA A 61 -11.85 5.20 -5.60
N ILE A 62 -12.35 4.01 -5.24
CA ILE A 62 -11.87 3.26 -4.07
C ILE A 62 -10.38 2.93 -4.21
N SER A 63 -9.96 2.45 -5.38
CA SER A 63 -8.55 2.11 -5.64
C SER A 63 -7.64 3.34 -5.50
N LEU A 64 -8.06 4.50 -6.02
CA LEU A 64 -7.33 5.76 -5.89
C LEU A 64 -7.21 6.21 -4.43
N VAL A 65 -8.29 6.14 -3.66
CA VAL A 65 -8.28 6.50 -2.24
C VAL A 65 -7.32 5.60 -1.46
N LEU A 66 -7.35 4.28 -1.70
CA LEU A 66 -6.45 3.34 -1.04
C LEU A 66 -4.98 3.63 -1.35
N VAL A 67 -4.65 3.95 -2.61
CA VAL A 67 -3.29 4.35 -3.01
C VAL A 67 -2.85 5.62 -2.30
N ILE A 68 -3.72 6.63 -2.22
CA ILE A 68 -3.41 7.90 -1.53
C ILE A 68 -3.14 7.65 -0.04
N VAL A 69 -3.99 6.87 0.63
CA VAL A 69 -3.81 6.54 2.06
C VAL A 69 -2.51 5.77 2.28
N LEU A 70 -2.18 4.82 1.41
CA LEU A 70 -0.94 4.05 1.46
C LEU A 70 0.29 4.95 1.27
N VAL A 71 0.26 5.85 0.29
CA VAL A 71 1.33 6.84 0.04
C VAL A 71 1.53 7.76 1.25
N ILE A 72 0.45 8.27 1.85
CA ILE A 72 0.52 9.09 3.06
C ILE A 72 1.12 8.28 4.21
N GLY A 73 0.69 7.03 4.39
CA GLY A 73 1.24 6.10 5.38
C GLY A 73 2.75 5.94 5.24
N ILE A 74 3.24 5.71 4.01
CA ILE A 74 4.66 5.55 3.71
C ILE A 74 5.45 6.83 3.98
N ILE A 75 4.94 8.00 3.58
CA ILE A 75 5.60 9.29 3.87
C ILE A 75 5.75 9.48 5.39
N LEU A 76 4.72 9.14 6.16
CA LEU A 76 4.77 9.19 7.62
C LEU A 76 5.75 8.16 8.21
N ILE A 77 5.87 6.96 7.63
CA ILE A 77 6.91 5.97 8.00
C ILE A 77 8.30 6.56 7.77
N LEU A 78 8.56 7.15 6.61
CA LEU A 78 9.85 7.78 6.30
C LEU A 78 10.15 8.96 7.26
N ASN A 79 9.11 9.64 7.73
CA ASN A 79 9.21 10.68 8.76
C ASN A 79 9.25 10.15 10.20
N LYS A 80 9.47 8.84 10.40
CA LYS A 80 9.59 8.18 11.72
C LYS A 80 8.33 8.34 12.58
N LYS A 81 7.14 8.51 11.99
CA LYS A 81 5.86 8.65 12.73
C LYS A 81 5.17 7.30 12.89
N ALA A 82 4.86 6.93 14.12
CA ALA A 82 4.09 5.73 14.46
C ALA A 82 2.77 5.62 13.68
N LEU A 83 2.07 6.75 13.51
CA LEU A 83 0.83 6.83 12.74
C LEU A 83 0.97 6.31 11.31
N GLY A 84 2.13 6.51 10.68
CA GLY A 84 2.41 6.01 9.34
C GLY A 84 2.40 4.48 9.27
N VAL A 85 2.94 3.83 10.30
CA VAL A 85 2.95 2.36 10.42
C VAL A 85 1.53 1.82 10.49
N TYR A 86 0.68 2.41 11.33
CA TYR A 86 -0.72 2.00 11.46
C TYR A 86 -1.50 2.22 10.15
N LEU A 87 -1.34 3.38 9.51
CA LEU A 87 -2.00 3.68 8.24
C LEU A 87 -1.58 2.74 7.13
N TYR A 88 -0.29 2.44 7.02
CA TYR A 88 0.23 1.49 6.03
C TYR A 88 -0.40 0.11 6.18
N PHE A 89 -0.29 -0.52 7.35
CA PHE A 89 -0.84 -1.86 7.55
C PHE A 89 -2.36 -1.90 7.45
N LEU A 90 -3.05 -0.86 7.92
CA LEU A 90 -4.50 -0.76 7.74
C LEU A 90 -4.87 -0.70 6.25
N SER A 91 -4.17 0.11 5.46
CA SER A 91 -4.43 0.23 4.02
C SER A 91 -4.20 -1.09 3.27
N GLU A 92 -3.17 -1.84 3.63
CA GLU A 92 -2.89 -3.17 3.07
C GLU A 92 -3.99 -4.18 3.42
N ILE A 93 -4.42 -4.23 4.69
CA ILE A 93 -5.51 -5.12 5.12
C ILE A 93 -6.81 -4.78 4.38
N VAL A 94 -7.17 -3.50 4.29
CA VAL A 94 -8.39 -3.06 3.61
C VAL A 94 -8.30 -3.38 2.10
N SER A 95 -7.13 -3.17 1.49
CA SER A 95 -6.90 -3.51 0.08
C SER A 95 -7.07 -5.01 -0.19
N ILE A 96 -6.55 -5.86 0.70
CA ILE A 96 -6.72 -7.32 0.60
C ILE A 96 -8.20 -7.70 0.72
N ILE A 97 -8.91 -7.19 1.73
CA ILE A 97 -10.34 -7.46 1.93
C ILE A 97 -11.14 -7.03 0.69
N TYR A 98 -10.88 -5.83 0.18
CA TYR A 98 -11.52 -5.32 -1.02
C TYR A 98 -11.31 -6.24 -2.23
N ASN A 99 -10.06 -6.68 -2.46
CA ASN A 99 -9.75 -7.60 -3.55
C ASN A 99 -10.44 -8.96 -3.39
N ILE A 100 -10.52 -9.51 -2.18
CA ILE A 100 -11.24 -10.77 -1.93
C ILE A 100 -12.73 -10.63 -2.25
N VAL A 101 -13.35 -9.51 -1.85
CA VAL A 101 -14.78 -9.26 -2.08
C VAL A 101 -15.09 -9.04 -3.56
N HIS A 102 -14.25 -8.30 -4.29
CA HIS A 102 -14.51 -7.96 -5.70
C HIS A 102 -14.04 -9.02 -6.71
N SER A 103 -12.89 -9.63 -6.45
CA SER A 103 -12.20 -10.49 -7.41
C SER A 103 -12.12 -11.95 -6.94
N GLY A 104 -12.56 -12.23 -5.71
CA GLY A 104 -12.40 -13.54 -5.08
C GLY A 104 -11.01 -13.75 -4.48
N PHE A 105 -10.85 -14.86 -3.76
CA PHE A 105 -9.55 -15.28 -3.23
C PHE A 105 -8.71 -15.95 -4.33
N SER A 106 -7.45 -15.54 -4.44
CA SER A 106 -6.46 -16.15 -5.33
C SER A 106 -5.16 -16.41 -4.59
N PHE A 107 -4.50 -17.53 -4.88
CA PHE A 107 -3.19 -17.84 -4.30
C PHE A 107 -2.15 -16.75 -4.58
N MET A 108 -2.27 -16.03 -5.70
CA MET A 108 -1.37 -14.92 -6.04
C MET A 108 -1.42 -13.77 -5.03
N MET A 109 -2.52 -13.63 -4.29
CA MET A 109 -2.67 -12.65 -3.19
C MET A 109 -1.75 -12.94 -2.00
N VAL A 110 -1.32 -14.19 -1.82
CA VAL A 110 -0.34 -14.54 -0.80
C VAL A 110 1.03 -13.93 -1.15
N LEU A 111 1.36 -13.85 -2.44
CA LEU A 111 2.61 -13.23 -2.88
C LEU A 111 2.61 -11.71 -2.68
N SER A 112 1.46 -11.05 -2.79
CA SER A 112 1.38 -9.60 -2.54
C SER A 112 1.64 -9.21 -1.09
N LEU A 113 1.51 -10.15 -0.13
CA LEU A 113 1.83 -9.93 1.28
C LEU A 113 3.33 -9.90 1.58
N ILE A 114 4.19 -10.28 0.64
CA ILE A 114 5.64 -10.37 0.90
C ILE A 114 6.24 -9.00 1.27
N LEU A 115 5.84 -7.94 0.57
CA LEU A 115 6.31 -6.56 0.82
C LEU A 115 5.80 -6.02 2.16
N PRO A 116 4.49 -6.11 2.49
CA PRO A 116 3.99 -5.76 3.82
C PRO A 116 4.70 -6.51 4.96
N ILE A 117 4.93 -7.81 4.80
CA ILE A 117 5.62 -8.62 5.81
C ILE A 117 7.07 -8.17 5.98
N LEU A 118 7.80 -7.96 4.89
CA LEU A 118 9.17 -7.43 4.93
C LEU A 118 9.23 -6.06 5.61
N MET A 119 8.27 -5.18 5.30
CA MET A 119 8.15 -3.87 5.94
C MET A 119 7.93 -4.02 7.45
N ALA A 120 7.06 -4.95 7.87
CA ALA A 120 6.81 -5.24 9.28
C ALA A 120 8.07 -5.70 10.01
N VAL A 121 8.83 -6.60 9.40
CA VAL A 121 10.11 -7.10 9.95
C VAL A 121 11.11 -5.96 10.12
N PHE A 122 11.29 -5.10 9.11
CA PHE A 122 12.23 -3.98 9.20
C PHE A 122 11.79 -2.92 10.23
N ILE A 123 10.50 -2.63 10.33
CA ILE A 123 9.96 -1.73 11.37
C ILE A 123 10.17 -2.34 12.76
N TYR A 124 9.95 -3.65 12.93
CA TYR A 124 10.14 -4.33 14.22
C TYR A 124 11.60 -4.28 14.69
N GLN A 125 12.56 -4.51 13.79
CA GLN A 125 13.99 -4.37 14.08
C GLN A 125 14.36 -2.94 14.50
N LYS A 126 13.60 -1.94 14.05
CA LYS A 126 13.79 -0.52 14.36
C LYS A 126 12.65 0.06 15.21
N LYS A 127 11.99 -0.74 16.04
CA LYS A 127 10.82 -0.34 16.84
C LYS A 127 11.05 0.89 17.72
N SER A 128 12.29 1.13 18.15
CA SER A 128 12.66 2.33 18.92
C SER A 128 12.50 3.63 18.12
N LEU A 129 12.68 3.61 16.78
CA LEU A 129 12.49 4.78 15.92
C LEU A 129 11.07 5.32 15.91
N TYR A 130 10.11 4.41 16.05
CA TYR A 130 8.69 4.69 15.92
C TYR A 130 8.00 4.81 17.29
N GLY A 131 8.76 4.81 18.38
CA GLY A 131 8.20 4.90 19.74
C GLY A 131 7.56 3.60 20.25
N PHE A 132 7.82 2.46 19.58
CA PHE A 132 7.32 1.14 19.98
C PHE A 132 8.33 0.35 20.84
N GLY A 133 9.47 0.94 21.18
CA GLY A 133 10.43 0.37 22.13
C GLY A 133 10.09 0.73 23.57
N ASN A 134 10.40 -0.16 24.52
CA ASN A 134 10.30 0.18 25.94
C ASN A 134 11.11 1.45 26.20
N LYS A 135 10.47 2.46 26.79
CA LYS A 135 11.16 3.34 27.73
C LYS A 135 11.64 2.43 28.86
N SER A 136 12.82 1.82 28.72
CA SER A 136 13.49 1.29 29.90
C SER A 136 13.69 2.48 30.82
N ALA A 137 13.11 2.35 32.01
CA ALA A 137 13.08 3.27 33.13
C ALA A 137 14.23 4.29 33.15
N SER A 138 13.83 5.55 33.33
CA SER A 138 14.72 6.61 33.80
C SER A 138 15.27 6.29 35.18
#